data_AF-R5FLR1-F1
#
_entry.id   AF-R5FLR1-F1
#
_cell.length_a   1.000
_cell.length_b   1.000
_cell.length_c   1.000
_cell.angle_alpha   90.00
_cell.angle_beta   90.00
_cell.angle_gamma   90.00
#
_symmetry.space_group_name_H-M   'P 1'
#
loop_
_entity.id
_entity.type
_entity.pdbx_description
1 polymer ?
#
loop_
_entity_poly.entity_id
_entity_poly.type
_entity_poly.pdbx_seq_one_letter_code
_entity_poly.pdbx_strand_id
1 'polypeptide(L)'
;MKNIEFLGLHFHIGSQILDMGDFVALCNRINDLQQQLERHHIKVRNINVGGGLGISYDHPNREPIPNFKDYFQTYAKHLKLREGQKLHFELGRAVVAQMGSLITRTLYVKQGTAKQFVIVDAGMTDLIRPALYQASHKIENLSSDEPTETYDVVGPICESSDVFAKAIDLNKTHRGDFIALRSAGAYGEIMASRYNCRPLPEGYLSTEL
;
A
#
# COMPACT_ATOMS: atom_id res chain seq x y z
N MET A 1 -7.81 -20.25 34.18
CA MET A 1 -8.39 -18.89 34.15
C MET A 1 -9.89 -19.05 33.96
N LYS A 2 -10.74 -18.54 34.88
CA LYS A 2 -12.20 -18.79 34.80
C LYS A 2 -12.91 -17.94 33.73
N ASN A 3 -12.29 -16.84 33.31
CA ASN A 3 -12.88 -15.84 32.42
C ASN A 3 -12.12 -15.72 31.08
N ILE A 4 -11.27 -16.70 30.74
CA ILE A 4 -10.50 -16.71 29.49
C ILE A 4 -10.67 -18.06 28.82
N GLU A 5 -11.13 -18.04 27.58
CA GLU A 5 -11.16 -19.20 26.69
C GLU A 5 -10.05 -19.04 25.63
N PHE A 6 -9.21 -20.07 25.48
CA PHE A 6 -8.24 -20.13 24.39
C PHE A 6 -8.94 -20.53 23.09
N LEU A 7 -8.98 -19.62 22.11
CA LEU A 7 -9.67 -19.86 20.84
C LEU A 7 -8.72 -20.19 19.68
N GLY A 8 -7.46 -19.77 19.73
CA GLY A 8 -6.57 -19.90 18.59
C GLY A 8 -5.25 -19.16 18.71
N LEU A 9 -4.52 -19.16 17.60
CA LEU A 9 -3.25 -18.45 17.43
C LEU A 9 -3.41 -17.37 16.36
N HIS A 10 -2.75 -16.23 16.58
CA HIS A 10 -2.69 -15.11 15.63
C HIS A 10 -1.24 -14.75 15.33
N PHE A 11 -0.98 -14.50 14.05
CA PHE A 11 0.32 -14.12 13.54
C PHE A 11 0.16 -12.95 12.58
N HIS A 12 1.10 -12.01 12.63
CA HIS A 12 1.26 -10.99 11.61
C HIS A 12 2.75 -10.70 11.47
N ILE A 13 3.31 -11.06 10.32
CA ILE A 13 4.77 -11.05 10.10
C ILE A 13 5.30 -9.75 9.47
N GLY A 14 4.40 -8.84 9.05
CA GLY A 14 4.79 -7.57 8.45
C GLY A 14 3.79 -7.08 7.41
N SER A 15 4.18 -6.02 6.69
CA SER A 15 3.41 -5.40 5.62
C SER A 15 4.27 -5.26 4.36
N GLN A 16 3.63 -5.22 3.19
CA GLN A 16 4.30 -5.05 1.89
C GLN A 16 5.31 -6.19 1.59
N ILE A 17 4.98 -7.42 1.97
CA ILE A 17 5.79 -8.61 1.73
C ILE A 17 5.57 -9.09 0.30
N LEU A 18 6.64 -9.13 -0.50
CA LEU A 18 6.61 -9.57 -1.90
C LEU A 18 7.13 -11.00 -2.07
N ASP A 19 7.98 -11.48 -1.15
CA ASP A 19 8.55 -12.82 -1.20
C ASP A 19 7.63 -13.85 -0.52
N MET A 20 7.22 -14.88 -1.26
CA MET A 20 6.40 -15.95 -0.71
C MET A 20 7.17 -16.82 0.30
N GLY A 21 8.51 -16.81 0.27
CA GLY A 21 9.36 -17.51 1.22
C GLY A 21 9.09 -17.13 2.68
N ASP A 22 8.73 -15.88 2.95
CA ASP A 22 8.36 -15.40 4.28
C ASP A 22 7.07 -16.06 4.79
N PHE A 23 6.07 -16.22 3.91
CA PHE A 23 4.82 -16.91 4.23
C PHE A 23 5.04 -18.42 4.40
N VAL A 24 5.96 -19.03 3.64
CA VAL A 24 6.37 -20.43 3.84
C VAL A 24 7.03 -20.60 5.21
N ALA A 25 7.93 -19.70 5.59
CA ALA A 25 8.58 -19.72 6.90
C ALA A 25 7.56 -19.60 8.04
N LEU A 26 6.56 -18.72 7.89
CA LEU A 26 5.43 -18.62 8.82
C LEU A 26 4.64 -19.94 8.90
N CYS A 27 4.28 -20.55 7.78
CA CYS A 27 3.57 -21.84 7.77
C CYS A 27 4.33 -22.92 8.55
N ASN A 28 5.64 -23.03 8.33
CA ASN A 28 6.49 -23.98 9.05
C ASN A 28 6.48 -23.71 10.55
N ARG A 29 6.62 -22.45 10.96
CA ARG A 29 6.58 -22.07 12.37
C ARG A 29 5.23 -22.39 13.02
N ILE A 30 4.13 -22.17 12.33
CA ILE A 30 2.78 -22.49 12.81
C ILE A 30 2.64 -24.01 12.98
N ASN A 31 3.10 -24.80 12.01
CA ASN A 31 3.05 -26.26 12.08
C ASN A 31 3.83 -26.81 13.29
N ASP A 32 4.98 -26.22 13.62
CA ASP A 32 5.77 -26.61 14.78
C ASP A 32 5.09 -26.24 16.10
N LEU A 33 4.54 -25.02 16.19
CA LEU A 33 3.81 -24.56 17.37
C LEU A 33 2.57 -25.42 17.64
N GLN A 34 1.83 -25.79 16.60
CA GLN A 34 0.69 -26.68 16.72
C GLN A 34 1.11 -28.03 17.33
N GLN A 35 2.19 -28.63 16.84
CA GLN A 35 2.70 -29.90 17.38
C GLN A 35 3.10 -29.79 18.86
N GLN A 36 3.68 -28.66 19.27
CA GLN A 36 4.03 -28.43 20.67
C GLN A 36 2.77 -28.34 21.54
N LEU A 37 1.76 -27.56 21.11
CA LEU A 37 0.50 -27.42 21.83
C LEU A 37 -0.28 -28.75 21.93
N GLU A 38 -0.25 -29.55 20.87
CA GLU A 38 -0.86 -30.88 20.83
C GLU A 38 -0.24 -31.82 21.88
N ARG A 39 1.08 -31.78 22.08
CA ARG A 39 1.78 -32.55 23.15
C ARG A 39 1.36 -32.15 24.55
N HIS A 40 0.84 -30.94 24.72
CA HIS A 40 0.26 -30.44 25.96
C HIS A 40 -1.27 -30.58 26.02
N HIS A 41 -1.88 -31.33 25.10
CA HIS A 41 -3.32 -31.53 24.96
C HIS A 41 -4.12 -30.23 24.76
N ILE A 42 -3.49 -29.20 24.17
CA ILE A 42 -4.12 -27.93 23.86
C ILE A 42 -4.61 -27.96 22.40
N LYS A 43 -5.93 -27.93 22.22
CA LYS A 43 -6.55 -27.89 20.89
C LYS A 43 -6.65 -26.45 20.37
N VAL A 44 -6.00 -26.16 19.25
CA VAL A 44 -6.12 -24.89 18.53
C VAL A 44 -7.30 -24.97 17.56
N ARG A 45 -8.32 -24.11 17.72
CA ARG A 45 -9.50 -24.07 16.82
C ARG A 45 -9.35 -23.09 15.67
N ASN A 46 -8.67 -21.97 15.89
CA ASN A 46 -8.48 -20.91 14.90
C ASN A 46 -6.99 -20.64 14.68
N ILE A 47 -6.62 -20.49 13.42
CA ILE A 47 -5.31 -19.97 13.01
C ILE A 47 -5.59 -18.72 12.19
N ASN A 48 -5.06 -17.60 12.64
CA ASN A 48 -5.11 -16.35 11.89
C ASN A 48 -3.67 -16.02 11.45
N VAL A 49 -3.45 -15.99 10.15
CA VAL A 49 -2.12 -15.73 9.56
C VAL A 49 -1.90 -14.26 9.22
N GLY A 50 -2.85 -13.40 9.60
CA GLY A 50 -2.80 -11.97 9.36
C GLY A 50 -2.90 -11.63 7.88
N GLY A 51 -2.40 -10.45 7.53
CA GLY A 51 -2.24 -9.99 6.15
C GLY A 51 -0.77 -9.91 5.75
N GLY A 52 -0.43 -8.81 5.08
CA GLY A 52 0.95 -8.47 4.75
C GLY A 52 1.33 -8.66 3.29
N LEU A 53 0.51 -9.36 2.49
CA LEU A 53 0.72 -9.47 1.04
C LEU A 53 0.92 -8.08 0.42
N GLY A 54 2.04 -7.92 -0.27
CA GLY A 54 2.41 -6.67 -0.92
C GLY A 54 1.74 -6.46 -2.27
N ILE A 55 1.86 -5.24 -2.77
CA ILE A 55 1.35 -4.80 -4.06
C ILE A 55 2.48 -4.23 -4.93
N SER A 56 2.22 -4.06 -6.23
CA SER A 56 3.15 -3.33 -7.10
C SER A 56 2.96 -1.81 -6.95
N TYR A 57 3.97 -1.12 -6.43
CA TYR A 57 3.99 0.36 -6.40
C TYR A 57 4.63 0.96 -7.64
N ASP A 58 5.57 0.25 -8.26
CA ASP A 58 6.33 0.73 -9.42
C ASP A 58 5.60 0.47 -10.74
N HIS A 59 4.86 -0.63 -10.83
CA HIS A 59 4.14 -1.05 -12.04
C HIS A 59 2.65 -1.35 -11.81
N PRO A 60 1.90 -0.47 -11.11
CA PRO A 60 0.52 -0.77 -10.71
C PRO A 60 -0.45 -0.94 -11.89
N ASN A 61 -0.11 -0.44 -13.09
CA ASN A 61 -0.94 -0.62 -14.29
C ASN A 61 -0.69 -1.95 -15.00
N ARG A 62 0.56 -2.46 -14.94
CA ARG A 62 0.93 -3.75 -15.52
C ARG A 62 0.59 -4.90 -14.58
N GLU A 63 0.69 -4.65 -13.28
CA GLU A 63 0.41 -5.60 -12.20
C GLU A 63 -0.73 -5.06 -11.31
N PRO A 64 -1.95 -4.90 -11.85
CA PRO A 64 -3.06 -4.24 -11.13
C PRO A 64 -3.66 -5.07 -9.99
N ILE A 65 -3.32 -6.36 -9.94
CA ILE A 65 -3.85 -7.31 -8.97
C ILE A 65 -2.66 -7.96 -8.24
N PRO A 66 -2.60 -7.90 -6.91
CA PRO A 66 -1.59 -8.61 -6.13
C PRO A 66 -1.60 -10.11 -6.37
N ASN A 67 -0.49 -10.78 -6.05
CA ASN A 67 -0.33 -12.22 -6.28
C ASN A 67 -1.09 -13.08 -5.24
N PHE A 68 -2.41 -12.91 -5.17
CA PHE A 68 -3.29 -13.68 -4.31
C PHE A 68 -3.24 -15.18 -4.61
N LYS A 69 -3.03 -15.54 -5.89
CA LYS A 69 -2.94 -16.93 -6.30
C LYS A 69 -1.80 -17.64 -5.56
N ASP A 70 -0.58 -17.13 -5.66
CA ASP A 70 0.57 -17.78 -5.02
C ASP A 70 0.51 -17.63 -3.49
N TYR A 71 -0.04 -16.52 -2.99
CA TYR A 71 -0.28 -16.33 -1.56
C TYR A 71 -1.17 -17.45 -0.98
N PHE A 72 -2.35 -17.68 -1.55
CA PHE A 72 -3.25 -18.73 -1.06
C PHE A 72 -2.72 -20.14 -1.35
N GLN A 73 -2.04 -20.35 -2.48
CA GLN A 73 -1.39 -21.63 -2.78
C GLN A 73 -0.27 -21.95 -1.79
N THR A 74 0.46 -20.95 -1.30
CA THR A 74 1.49 -21.11 -0.28
C THR A 74 0.88 -21.68 1.01
N TYR A 75 -0.18 -21.08 1.52
CA TYR A 75 -0.87 -21.63 2.71
C TYR A 75 -1.48 -23.00 2.44
N ALA A 76 -2.13 -23.20 1.29
CA ALA A 76 -2.74 -24.49 0.94
C ALA A 76 -1.71 -25.64 0.88
N LYS A 77 -0.48 -25.35 0.44
CA LYS A 77 0.58 -26.34 0.29
C LYS A 77 1.37 -26.56 1.59
N HIS A 78 1.65 -25.49 2.34
CA HIS A 78 2.62 -25.52 3.43
C HIS A 78 1.98 -25.52 4.83
N LEU A 79 0.77 -24.99 5.01
CA LEU A 79 0.09 -24.97 6.30
C LEU A 79 -0.71 -26.26 6.51
N LYS A 80 -0.40 -27.02 7.57
CA LYS A 80 -1.06 -28.28 7.90
C LYS A 80 -2.20 -28.04 8.89
N LEU A 81 -3.35 -27.62 8.38
CA LEU A 81 -4.56 -27.47 9.19
C LEU A 81 -5.03 -28.83 9.75
N ARG A 82 -5.52 -28.80 10.98
CA ARG A 82 -6.18 -29.95 11.63
C ARG A 82 -7.66 -29.97 11.32
N GLU A 83 -8.27 -31.13 11.45
CA GLU A 83 -9.71 -31.29 11.23
C GLU A 83 -10.53 -30.31 12.10
N GLY A 84 -11.42 -29.57 11.44
CA GLY A 84 -12.29 -28.57 12.06
C GLY A 84 -11.60 -27.24 12.41
N GLN A 85 -10.32 -27.04 12.07
CA GLN A 85 -9.68 -25.73 12.22
C GLN A 85 -10.16 -24.72 11.18
N LYS A 86 -10.30 -23.48 11.61
CA LYS A 86 -10.58 -22.33 10.74
C LYS A 86 -9.31 -21.53 10.49
N LEU A 87 -9.07 -21.19 9.22
CA LEU A 87 -8.00 -20.31 8.80
C LEU A 87 -8.57 -18.91 8.49
N HIS A 88 -7.93 -17.87 9.03
CA HIS A 88 -8.33 -16.47 8.89
C HIS A 88 -7.20 -15.64 8.26
N PHE A 89 -7.58 -14.63 7.48
CA PHE A 89 -6.68 -13.71 6.78
C PHE A 89 -7.10 -12.26 7.03
N GLU A 90 -6.15 -11.34 7.09
CA GLU A 90 -6.37 -9.91 7.41
C GLU A 90 -5.77 -9.01 6.32
N LEU A 91 -6.20 -9.22 5.07
CA LEU A 91 -5.65 -8.52 3.91
C LEU A 91 -6.22 -7.10 3.79
N GLY A 92 -5.39 -6.10 4.11
CA GLY A 92 -5.71 -4.67 3.93
C GLY A 92 -5.17 -4.12 2.61
N ARG A 93 -3.87 -3.77 2.59
CA ARG A 93 -3.18 -3.16 1.43
C ARG A 93 -3.46 -3.88 0.12
N ALA A 94 -3.34 -5.20 0.11
CA ALA A 94 -3.53 -6.02 -1.08
C ALA A 94 -4.93 -5.88 -1.70
N VAL A 95 -5.94 -5.52 -0.92
CA VAL A 95 -7.31 -5.39 -1.43
C VAL A 95 -7.54 -4.00 -2.00
N VAL A 96 -7.22 -2.95 -1.24
CA VAL A 96 -7.71 -1.59 -1.54
C VAL A 96 -6.65 -0.65 -2.13
N ALA A 97 -5.36 -0.94 -2.00
CA ALA A 97 -4.32 0.03 -2.34
C ALA A 97 -4.36 0.44 -3.82
N GLN A 98 -4.41 -0.52 -4.75
CA GLN A 98 -4.41 -0.27 -6.20
C GLN A 98 -5.77 0.19 -6.74
N MET A 99 -6.82 0.14 -5.92
CA MET A 99 -8.16 0.63 -6.30
C MET A 99 -8.31 2.15 -6.15
N GLY A 100 -7.39 2.81 -5.45
CA GLY A 100 -7.42 4.26 -5.23
C GLY A 100 -6.23 4.96 -5.86
N SER A 101 -6.47 6.14 -6.43
CA SER A 101 -5.43 7.07 -6.87
C SER A 101 -5.72 8.44 -6.28
N LEU A 102 -4.68 9.17 -5.89
CA LEU A 102 -4.80 10.59 -5.56
C LEU A 102 -4.69 11.39 -6.85
N ILE A 103 -5.76 12.10 -7.22
CA ILE A 103 -5.78 13.00 -8.37
C ILE A 103 -5.50 14.42 -7.87
N THR A 104 -4.55 15.09 -8.50
CA THR A 104 -4.11 16.44 -8.12
C THR A 104 -3.89 17.29 -9.35
N ARG A 105 -4.13 18.60 -9.25
CA ARG A 105 -3.92 19.54 -10.34
C ARG A 105 -2.55 20.19 -10.23
N THR A 106 -1.87 20.35 -11.36
CA THR A 106 -0.64 21.12 -11.45
C THR A 106 -0.94 22.61 -11.26
N LEU A 107 -0.36 23.22 -10.21
CA LEU A 107 -0.46 24.65 -9.94
C LEU A 107 0.56 25.45 -10.75
N TYR A 108 1.81 24.98 -10.78
CA TYR A 108 2.92 25.63 -11.46
C TYR A 108 3.95 24.61 -11.92
N VAL A 109 4.60 24.91 -13.04
CA VAL A 109 5.83 24.24 -13.45
C VAL A 109 6.96 25.25 -13.34
N LYS A 110 7.91 24.99 -12.43
CA LYS A 110 9.03 25.89 -12.14
C LYS A 110 10.30 25.31 -12.74
N GLN A 111 10.88 26.01 -13.71
CA GLN A 111 12.21 25.71 -14.20
C GLN A 111 13.25 26.33 -13.27
N GLY A 112 13.93 25.48 -12.50
CA GLY A 112 15.14 25.84 -11.78
C GLY A 112 16.38 25.71 -12.66
N THR A 113 17.52 26.16 -12.16
CA THR A 113 18.82 26.08 -12.85
C THR A 113 19.31 24.66 -13.09
N ALA A 114 18.95 23.71 -12.21
CA ALA A 114 19.39 22.32 -12.29
C ALA A 114 18.24 21.31 -12.31
N LYS A 115 17.02 21.72 -11.98
CA LYS A 115 15.85 20.84 -11.84
C LYS A 115 14.58 21.55 -12.27
N GLN A 116 13.64 20.79 -12.81
CA GLN A 116 12.28 21.24 -13.03
C GLN A 116 11.37 20.71 -11.91
N PHE A 117 10.45 21.55 -11.44
CA PHE A 117 9.50 21.19 -10.40
C PHE A 117 8.08 21.26 -10.95
N VAL A 118 7.32 20.19 -10.76
CA VAL A 118 5.86 20.20 -10.91
C VAL A 118 5.29 20.38 -9.52
N ILE A 119 4.74 21.57 -9.26
CA ILE A 119 4.09 21.91 -7.99
C ILE A 119 2.60 21.62 -8.16
N VAL A 120 2.09 20.66 -7.40
CA VAL A 120 0.69 20.23 -7.47
C VAL A 120 -0.12 20.76 -6.29
N ASP A 121 -1.45 20.65 -6.36
CA ASP A 121 -2.34 21.16 -5.31
C ASP A 121 -2.55 20.21 -4.13
N ALA A 122 -2.17 18.94 -4.26
CA ALA A 122 -2.06 17.99 -3.15
C ALA A 122 -0.67 18.08 -2.50
N GLY A 123 -0.57 17.69 -1.24
CA GLY A 123 0.71 17.57 -0.53
C GLY A 123 0.75 16.37 0.40
N MET A 124 1.77 16.33 1.25
CA MET A 124 1.92 15.31 2.30
C MET A 124 0.76 15.29 3.29
N THR A 125 -0.08 16.34 3.30
CA THR A 125 -1.36 16.38 4.02
C THR A 125 -2.39 15.41 3.47
N ASP A 126 -2.34 15.11 2.17
CA ASP A 126 -3.31 14.30 1.44
C ASP A 126 -2.80 12.86 1.27
N LEU A 127 -1.49 12.72 1.03
CA LEU A 127 -0.81 11.43 0.96
C LEU A 127 0.57 11.52 1.62
N ILE A 128 0.61 11.20 2.92
CA ILE A 128 1.83 11.36 3.73
C ILE A 128 2.91 10.31 3.46
N ARG A 129 2.59 9.22 2.76
CA ARG A 129 3.48 8.05 2.64
C ARG A 129 4.85 8.37 2.04
N PRO A 130 4.99 9.19 0.98
CA PRO A 130 6.30 9.57 0.47
C PRO A 130 7.12 10.37 1.48
N ALA A 131 6.50 11.31 2.19
CA ALA A 131 7.18 12.08 3.23
C ALA A 131 7.62 11.21 4.43
N LEU A 132 6.72 10.34 4.91
CA LEU A 132 6.94 9.56 6.14
C LEU A 132 7.81 8.32 5.94
N TYR A 133 7.64 7.61 4.82
CA TYR A 133 8.30 6.33 4.57
C TYR A 133 9.28 6.35 3.40
N GLN A 134 9.42 7.48 2.71
CA GLN A 134 10.10 7.54 1.41
C GLN A 134 9.50 6.53 0.42
N ALA A 135 8.19 6.26 0.55
CA ALA A 135 7.49 5.28 -0.26
C ALA A 135 7.26 5.80 -1.69
N SER A 136 7.62 4.99 -2.68
CA SER A 136 7.32 5.24 -4.08
C SER A 136 5.83 5.09 -4.36
N HIS A 137 5.32 5.96 -5.24
CA HIS A 137 4.03 5.83 -5.91
C HIS A 137 4.25 6.15 -7.38
N LYS A 138 3.73 5.33 -8.29
CA LYS A 138 3.74 5.66 -9.72
C LYS A 138 2.95 6.96 -9.94
N ILE A 139 3.62 7.95 -10.54
CA ILE A 139 3.03 9.24 -10.90
C ILE A 139 2.84 9.28 -12.42
N GLU A 140 1.68 9.78 -12.86
CA GLU A 140 1.29 9.86 -14.27
C GLU A 140 0.63 11.21 -14.56
N ASN A 141 0.95 11.82 -15.69
CA ASN A 141 0.19 12.97 -16.20
C ASN A 141 -0.99 12.44 -17.03
N LEU A 142 -2.22 12.71 -16.60
CA LEU A 142 -3.45 12.26 -17.26
C LEU A 142 -3.89 13.20 -18.38
N SER A 143 -3.24 14.36 -18.53
CA SER A 143 -3.65 15.44 -19.43
C SER A 143 -2.66 15.68 -20.58
N SER A 144 -1.55 14.94 -20.64
CA SER A 144 -0.49 15.15 -21.63
C SER A 144 0.05 13.84 -22.19
N ASP A 145 0.14 13.78 -23.51
CA ASP A 145 0.83 12.72 -24.28
C ASP A 145 2.14 13.23 -24.90
N GLU A 146 2.58 14.44 -24.55
CA GLU A 146 3.81 15.03 -25.06
C GLU A 146 5.07 14.25 -24.62
N PRO A 147 6.23 14.42 -25.28
CA PRO A 147 7.47 13.79 -24.87
C PRO A 147 7.78 14.02 -23.38
N THR A 148 8.42 13.03 -22.76
CA THR A 148 8.71 13.08 -21.33
C THR A 148 9.84 14.05 -21.01
N GLU A 149 9.71 14.75 -19.89
CA GLU A 149 10.75 15.54 -19.25
C GLU A 149 10.90 15.08 -17.80
N THR A 150 12.06 15.35 -17.20
CA THR A 150 12.36 14.94 -15.82
C THR A 150 11.98 16.04 -14.82
N TYR A 151 11.24 15.66 -13.77
CA TYR A 151 10.74 16.56 -12.74
C TYR A 151 10.95 16.03 -11.31
N ASP A 152 11.07 16.96 -10.36
CA ASP A 152 10.68 16.70 -8.97
C ASP A 152 9.19 17.08 -8.81
N VAL A 153 8.36 16.18 -8.28
CA VAL A 153 6.94 16.43 -8.03
C VAL A 153 6.73 16.71 -6.55
N VAL A 154 6.22 17.91 -6.24
CA VAL A 154 6.14 18.46 -4.89
C VAL A 154 4.77 19.05 -4.61
N GLY A 155 4.39 19.07 -3.34
CA GLY A 155 3.17 19.73 -2.90
C GLY A 155 3.39 21.21 -2.53
N PRO A 156 2.34 21.87 -2.02
CA PRO A 156 2.36 23.28 -1.64
C PRO A 156 2.66 23.53 -0.15
N ILE A 157 2.97 22.49 0.64
CA ILE A 157 3.18 22.56 2.08
C ILE A 157 4.56 23.17 2.38
N CYS A 158 4.65 23.97 3.44
CA CYS A 158 5.89 24.66 3.84
C CYS A 158 6.90 23.72 4.53
N GLU A 159 7.13 22.53 3.97
CA GLU A 159 8.05 21.51 4.51
C GLU A 159 8.91 20.93 3.41
N SER A 160 10.21 20.77 3.67
CA SER A 160 11.13 20.16 2.68
C SER A 160 10.83 18.68 2.39
N SER A 161 10.05 18.03 3.27
CA SER A 161 9.57 16.66 3.08
C SER A 161 8.33 16.57 2.21
N ASP A 162 7.71 17.69 1.81
CA ASP A 162 6.54 17.71 0.93
C ASP A 162 6.90 17.44 -0.54
N VAL A 163 7.48 16.27 -0.74
CA VAL A 163 7.98 15.78 -2.02
C VAL A 163 7.38 14.41 -2.26
N PHE A 164 6.63 14.27 -3.34
CA PHE A 164 6.06 12.99 -3.74
C PHE A 164 7.08 12.13 -4.47
N ALA A 165 7.88 12.73 -5.35
CA ALA A 165 8.93 12.02 -6.08
C ALA A 165 10.04 12.99 -6.54
N LYS A 166 11.24 12.47 -6.74
CA LYS A 166 12.40 13.22 -7.23
C LYS A 166 12.92 12.58 -8.51
N ALA A 167 13.29 13.42 -9.48
CA ALA A 167 13.87 13.02 -10.76
C ALA A 167 13.09 11.89 -11.46
N ILE A 168 11.78 12.08 -11.62
CA ILE A 168 10.94 11.15 -12.39
C ILE A 168 10.60 11.72 -13.76
N ASP A 169 10.45 10.83 -14.74
CA ASP A 169 10.02 11.21 -16.08
C ASP A 169 8.48 11.25 -16.15
N LEU A 170 7.95 12.37 -16.61
CA LEU A 170 6.52 12.57 -16.89
C LEU A 170 6.38 13.19 -18.27
N ASN A 171 5.28 12.89 -18.96
CA ASN A 171 4.88 13.65 -20.14
C ASN A 171 4.90 15.14 -19.80
N LYS A 172 5.37 15.96 -20.74
CA LYS A 172 5.58 17.39 -20.52
C LYS A 172 4.36 18.00 -19.86
N THR A 173 4.57 18.54 -18.67
CA THR A 173 3.49 18.94 -17.76
C THR A 173 3.25 20.43 -17.86
N HIS A 174 1.98 20.82 -17.85
CA HIS A 174 1.53 22.19 -17.96
C HIS A 174 0.68 22.57 -16.75
N ARG A 175 0.58 23.88 -16.47
CA ARG A 175 -0.33 24.38 -15.44
C ARG A 175 -1.77 23.98 -15.78
N GLY A 176 -2.47 23.40 -14.82
CA GLY A 176 -3.84 22.92 -14.98
C GLY A 176 -3.96 21.43 -15.30
N ASP A 177 -2.87 20.76 -15.69
CA ASP A 177 -2.87 19.32 -15.94
C ASP A 177 -3.23 18.53 -14.69
N PHE A 178 -3.93 17.41 -14.88
CA PHE A 178 -4.22 16.46 -13.82
C PHE A 178 -3.14 15.40 -13.74
N ILE A 179 -2.60 15.24 -12.53
CA ILE A 179 -1.60 14.23 -12.19
C ILE A 179 -2.24 13.18 -11.30
N ALA A 180 -1.97 11.91 -11.57
CA ALA A 180 -2.38 10.79 -10.74
C ALA A 180 -1.20 10.21 -9.97
N LEU A 181 -1.34 10.10 -8.65
CA LEU A 181 -0.49 9.26 -7.81
C LEU A 181 -1.22 7.94 -7.58
N ARG A 182 -0.74 6.87 -8.23
CA ARG A 182 -1.37 5.55 -8.20
C ARG A 182 -1.15 4.85 -6.86
N SER A 183 -1.95 3.82 -6.59
CA SER A 183 -1.83 2.97 -5.40
C SER A 183 -2.02 3.69 -4.06
N ALA A 184 -2.90 4.70 -4.02
CA ALA A 184 -3.17 5.55 -2.87
C ALA A 184 -4.38 5.08 -2.02
N GLY A 185 -5.05 4.00 -2.39
CA GLY A 185 -6.27 3.53 -1.70
C GLY A 185 -6.05 2.90 -0.31
N ALA A 186 -4.81 2.60 0.07
CA ALA A 186 -4.48 2.08 1.40
C ALA A 186 -3.44 2.98 2.08
N TYR A 187 -3.70 3.33 3.33
CA TYR A 187 -2.83 4.24 4.10
C TYR A 187 -2.63 5.60 3.39
N GLY A 188 -3.63 6.01 2.60
CA GLY A 188 -3.74 7.33 1.97
C GLY A 188 -4.64 8.23 2.82
N GLU A 189 -5.90 8.38 2.41
CA GLU A 189 -6.90 9.25 3.07
C GLU A 189 -7.01 9.04 4.59
N ILE A 190 -6.92 7.79 5.06
CA ILE A 190 -6.98 7.47 6.50
C ILE A 190 -5.84 8.10 7.32
N MET A 191 -4.76 8.52 6.66
CA MET A 191 -3.61 9.22 7.26
C MET A 191 -3.55 10.70 6.85
N ALA A 192 -4.57 11.23 6.18
CA ALA A 192 -4.61 12.63 5.79
C ALA A 192 -4.75 13.54 7.01
N SER A 193 -4.28 14.79 6.90
CA SER A 193 -4.28 15.75 8.00
C SER A 193 -4.66 17.16 7.54
N ARG A 194 -5.04 17.99 8.50
CA ARG A 194 -5.36 19.42 8.29
C ARG A 194 -4.15 20.33 8.54
N TYR A 195 -2.93 19.80 8.42
CA TYR A 195 -1.73 20.63 8.55
C TYR A 195 -1.75 21.76 7.52
N ASN A 196 -1.19 22.92 7.90
CA ASN A 196 -1.31 24.18 7.14
C ASN A 196 -2.78 24.61 6.87
N CYS A 197 -3.71 24.25 7.77
CA CYS A 197 -5.14 24.62 7.70
C CYS A 197 -5.83 24.17 6.41
N ARG A 198 -5.34 23.11 5.78
CA ARG A 198 -5.91 22.59 4.53
C ARG A 198 -7.16 21.73 4.82
N PRO A 199 -8.18 21.79 3.95
CA PRO A 199 -9.28 20.84 4.00
C PRO A 199 -8.75 19.42 3.72
N LEU A 200 -9.49 18.41 4.20
CA LEU A 200 -9.20 17.02 3.83
C LEU A 200 -9.57 16.80 2.35
N PRO A 201 -8.87 15.90 1.63
CA PRO A 201 -9.23 15.57 0.25
C PRO A 201 -10.62 14.93 0.20
N GLU A 202 -11.35 15.17 -0.89
CA GLU A 202 -12.65 14.55 -1.12
C GLU A 202 -12.48 13.19 -1.79
N GLY A 203 -13.10 12.15 -1.20
CA GLY A 203 -13.14 10.81 -1.77
C GLY A 203 -14.29 10.63 -2.76
N TYR A 204 -13.96 10.15 -3.96
CA TYR A 204 -14.93 9.79 -4.99
C TYR A 204 -14.85 8.29 -5.28
N LEU A 205 -16.00 7.64 -5.43
CA LEU A 205 -16.10 6.23 -5.79
C LEU A 205 -16.80 6.09 -7.12
N SER A 206 -16.21 5.36 -8.06
CA SER A 206 -16.84 4.96 -9.31
C SER A 206 -17.10 3.46 -9.29
N THR A 207 -18.30 3.06 -9.71
CA THR A 207 -18.60 1.66 -10.04
C THR A 207 -18.39 1.35 -11.52
N GLU A 208 -18.11 2.38 -12.32
CA GLU A 208 -17.73 2.26 -13.73
C GLU A 208 -16.21 2.06 -13.79
N LEU A 209 -15.80 0.97 -14.46
CA LEU A 209 -14.41 0.58 -14.72
C LEU A 209 -13.91 1.16 -16.05
#